data_AF-A0AAN8II77-F1
#
_entry.id   AF-A0AAN8II77-F1
#
_cell.length_a   1.000
_cell.length_b   1.000
_cell.length_c   1.000
_cell.angle_alpha   90.00
_cell.angle_beta   90.00
_cell.angle_gamma   90.00
#
_symmetry.space_group_name_H-M   'P 1'
#
loop_
_entity.id
_entity.type
_entity.pdbx_description
1 polymer ?
#
loop_
_entity_poly.entity_id
_entity_poly.type
_entity_poly.pdbx_seq_one_letter_code
_entity_poly.pdbx_strand_id
1 'polypeptide(L)'
;WPIEREKNIRRKPGYDYQLVTIEFQKDKKFGLMMAHTENHVIVSKVDDGSMCSDSLKYLDRICDVEGVPVTDKELTKKQIIKGLKASGKVSL
;
A
#
# COMPACT_ATOMS: atom_id res chain seq x y z
N TRP A 1 11.29 -5.73 -9.77
CA TRP A 1 11.26 -5.23 -8.39
C TRP A 1 12.48 -4.32 -8.18
N PRO A 2 12.32 -3.08 -7.69
CA PRO A 2 13.46 -2.18 -7.48
C PRO A 2 14.38 -2.67 -6.35
N ILE A 3 15.69 -2.58 -6.55
CA ILE A 3 16.70 -3.14 -5.61
C ILE A 3 16.58 -2.48 -4.24
N GLU A 4 16.33 -1.17 -4.21
CA GLU A 4 16.18 -0.38 -3.00
C GLU A 4 14.95 -0.77 -2.15
N ARG A 5 13.96 -1.45 -2.75
CA ARG A 5 12.75 -1.95 -2.08
C ARG A 5 12.94 -3.35 -1.50
N GLU A 6 13.88 -4.14 -2.05
CA GLU A 6 14.10 -5.53 -1.64
C GLU A 6 14.45 -5.65 -0.15
N LYS A 7 15.19 -4.67 0.40
CA LYS A 7 15.54 -4.63 1.84
C LYS A 7 14.34 -4.52 2.78
N ASN A 8 13.19 -4.04 2.29
CA ASN A 8 11.97 -3.88 3.09
C ASN A 8 11.16 -5.19 3.16
N ILE A 9 11.53 -6.20 2.38
CA ILE A 9 10.78 -7.44 2.24
C ILE A 9 11.67 -8.63 2.60
N ARG A 10 11.21 -9.40 3.59
CA ARG A 10 11.71 -10.77 3.79
C ARG A 10 10.82 -11.73 3.03
N ARG A 11 11.24 -12.09 1.81
CA ARG A 11 10.49 -13.02 0.96
C ARG A 11 10.31 -14.37 1.65
N LYS A 12 9.08 -14.88 1.62
CA LYS A 12 8.72 -16.21 2.13
C LYS A 12 8.10 -17.04 1.01
N PRO A 13 8.41 -18.34 0.93
CA PRO A 13 7.69 -19.24 0.03
C PRO A 13 6.17 -19.19 0.28
N GLY A 14 5.38 -19.28 -0.78
CA GLY A 14 3.92 -19.26 -0.71
C GLY A 14 3.28 -17.86 -0.71
N TYR A 15 4.07 -16.80 -0.95
CA TYR A 15 3.57 -15.43 -1.07
C TYR A 15 4.00 -14.80 -2.39
N ASP A 16 3.07 -14.08 -3.01
CA ASP A 16 3.36 -13.20 -4.14
C ASP A 16 3.65 -11.79 -3.64
N TYR A 17 4.69 -11.18 -4.18
CA TYR A 17 5.10 -9.82 -3.85
C TYR A 17 4.99 -8.95 -5.09
N GLN A 18 4.17 -7.91 -4.99
CA GLN A 18 3.85 -7.01 -6.09
C GLN A 18 4.15 -5.57 -5.69
N LEU A 19 4.76 -4.82 -6.61
CA LEU A 19 4.93 -3.38 -6.47
C LEU A 19 3.79 -2.75 -7.24
N VAL A 20 2.88 -2.07 -6.53
CA VAL A 20 1.71 -1.46 -7.14
C VAL A 20 1.86 0.05 -7.11
N THR A 21 1.48 0.74 -8.18
CA THR A 21 1.40 2.20 -8.21
C THR A 21 -0.05 2.60 -8.35
N ILE A 22 -0.53 3.38 -7.40
CA ILE A 22 -1.87 3.93 -7.38
C ILE A 22 -1.78 5.40 -7.78
N GLU A 23 -2.46 5.75 -8.85
CA GLU A 23 -2.53 7.12 -9.34
C GLU A 23 -3.78 7.82 -8.83
N PHE A 24 -3.65 9.11 -8.53
CA PHE A 24 -4.77 9.94 -8.12
C PHE A 24 -5.76 10.08 -9.29
N GLN A 25 -6.99 9.66 -9.05
CA GLN A 25 -8.09 9.80 -10.00
C GLN A 25 -9.09 10.81 -9.46
N LYS A 26 -9.31 11.89 -10.20
CA LYS A 26 -10.34 12.88 -9.84
C LYS A 26 -11.70 12.17 -9.72
N ASP A 27 -12.49 12.56 -8.73
CA ASP A 27 -13.84 12.05 -8.47
C ASP A 27 -13.94 10.58 -8.01
N LYS A 28 -12.81 9.92 -7.75
CA LYS A 28 -12.78 8.63 -7.04
C LYS A 28 -12.24 8.80 -5.61
N LYS A 29 -12.75 7.98 -4.70
CA LYS A 29 -12.14 7.80 -3.37
C LYS A 29 -10.91 6.90 -3.48
N PHE A 30 -9.96 7.08 -2.57
CA PHE A 30 -8.84 6.14 -2.42
C PHE A 30 -9.35 4.73 -2.07
N GLY A 31 -10.32 4.64 -1.15
CA GLY A 31 -11.11 3.43 -0.90
C GLY A 31 -10.38 2.27 -0.22
N LEU A 32 -9.32 2.55 0.53
CA LEU A 32 -8.56 1.55 1.28
C LEU A 32 -8.82 1.67 2.79
N MET A 33 -9.19 0.56 3.42
CA MET A 33 -9.17 0.41 4.87
C MET A 33 -8.05 -0.54 5.27
N MET A 34 -7.34 -0.18 6.33
CA MET A 34 -6.20 -0.94 6.84
C MET A 34 -6.43 -1.31 8.30
N ALA A 35 -6.11 -2.55 8.64
CA ALA A 35 -5.91 -3.00 10.00
C ALA A 35 -4.41 -3.04 10.33
N HIS A 36 -4.10 -2.92 11.61
CA HIS A 36 -2.76 -3.08 12.14
C HIS A 36 -2.78 -4.25 13.12
N THR A 37 -1.90 -5.22 12.91
CA THR A 37 -1.68 -6.36 13.80
C THR A 37 -0.21 -6.75 13.77
N GLU A 38 0.41 -7.03 14.92
CA GLU A 38 1.78 -7.58 15.01
C GLU A 38 2.84 -6.85 14.14
N ASN A 39 2.84 -5.51 14.15
CA ASN A 39 3.73 -4.69 13.31
C ASN A 39 3.55 -4.89 11.79
N HIS A 40 2.37 -5.34 11.38
CA HIS A 40 1.96 -5.49 9.99
C HIS A 40 0.74 -4.65 9.71
N VAL A 41 0.73 -4.07 8.51
CA VAL A 41 -0.39 -3.32 7.98
C VAL A 41 -1.06 -4.19 6.93
N ILE A 42 -2.30 -4.56 7.21
CA ILE A 42 -3.08 -5.51 6.41
C ILE A 42 -4.28 -4.78 5.84
N VAL A 43 -4.57 -4.99 4.57
CA VAL A 43 -5.77 -4.48 3.93
C VAL A 43 -6.99 -5.18 4.51
N SER A 44 -7.82 -4.43 5.22
CA SER A 44 -9.03 -4.96 5.86
C SER A 44 -10.29 -4.76 5.02
N LYS A 45 -10.27 -3.81 4.08
CA LYS A 45 -11.33 -3.61 3.09
C LYS A 45 -10.80 -2.79 1.92
N VAL A 46 -11.27 -3.11 0.71
CA VAL A 46 -11.14 -2.27 -0.47
C VAL A 46 -12.55 -1.96 -0.95
N ASP A 47 -12.84 -0.68 -1.18
CA ASP A 47 -14.14 -0.28 -1.68
C ASP A 47 -14.21 -0.46 -3.19
N ASP A 48 -15.33 -1.01 -3.68
CA ASP A 48 -15.58 -1.19 -5.12
C ASP A 48 -15.52 0.14 -5.88
N GLY A 49 -14.93 0.09 -7.08
CA GLY A 49 -14.77 1.26 -7.96
C GLY A 49 -13.80 2.33 -7.44
N SER A 50 -13.09 2.09 -6.34
CA SER A 50 -12.08 3.00 -5.79
C SER A 50 -10.75 2.92 -6.55
N MET A 51 -9.85 3.86 -6.28
CA MET A 51 -8.49 3.85 -6.85
C MET A 51 -7.71 2.57 -6.52
N CYS A 52 -8.04 1.89 -5.41
CA CYS A 52 -7.35 0.68 -4.97
C CYS A 52 -7.99 -0.61 -5.49
N SER A 53 -9.21 -0.56 -6.04
CA SER A 53 -10.02 -1.76 -6.32
C SER A 53 -9.40 -2.75 -7.31
N ASP A 54 -8.59 -2.26 -8.25
CA ASP A 54 -7.93 -3.11 -9.24
C ASP A 54 -6.55 -3.63 -8.77
N SER A 55 -5.96 -2.99 -7.77
CA SER A 55 -4.55 -3.20 -7.37
C SER A 55 -4.38 -3.89 -6.02
N LEU A 56 -5.34 -3.75 -5.11
CA LEU A 56 -5.27 -4.27 -3.74
C LEU A 56 -6.48 -5.14 -3.44
N LYS A 57 -6.27 -6.15 -2.60
CA LYS A 57 -7.29 -7.10 -2.17
C LYS A 57 -7.30 -7.25 -0.65
N TYR A 58 -8.40 -7.78 -0.14
CA TYR A 58 -8.52 -8.15 1.26
C TYR A 58 -7.39 -9.12 1.66
N LEU A 59 -6.80 -8.89 2.84
CA LEU A 59 -5.63 -9.60 3.40
C LEU A 59 -4.27 -9.32 2.75
N ASP A 60 -4.19 -8.46 1.74
CA ASP A 60 -2.90 -8.01 1.25
C ASP A 60 -2.13 -7.30 2.36
N ARG A 61 -0.83 -7.59 2.44
CA ARG A 61 0.08 -6.92 3.39
C ARG A 61 0.81 -5.79 2.68
N ILE A 62 0.71 -4.60 3.25
CA ILE A 62 1.51 -3.45 2.82
C ILE A 62 2.89 -3.56 3.50
N CYS A 63 3.94 -3.71 2.70
CA CYS A 63 5.30 -3.86 3.21
C CYS A 63 6.03 -2.52 3.30
N ASP A 64 5.83 -1.64 2.31
CA ASP A 64 6.37 -0.29 2.31
C ASP A 64 5.43 0.69 1.59
N VAL A 65 5.71 1.98 1.72
CA VAL A 65 5.09 3.06 0.95
C VAL A 65 6.18 3.98 0.49
N GLU A 66 6.32 4.19 -0.82
CA GLU A 66 7.43 4.99 -1.40
C GLU A 66 8.81 4.52 -0.92
N GLY A 67 8.95 3.23 -0.59
CA GLY A 67 10.20 2.59 -0.17
C GLY A 67 10.54 2.80 1.29
N VAL A 68 9.64 3.45 2.02
CA VAL A 68 9.71 3.55 3.48
C VAL A 68 8.94 2.36 4.07
N PRO A 69 9.61 1.43 4.77
CA PRO A 69 8.94 0.28 5.37
C PRO A 69 7.88 0.75 6.36
N VAL A 70 6.75 0.05 6.40
CA VAL A 70 5.64 0.40 7.29
C VAL A 70 5.36 -0.71 8.29
N THR A 71 5.08 -0.29 9.53
CA THR A 71 4.81 -1.19 10.66
C THR A 71 3.48 -0.89 11.35
N ASP A 72 2.90 0.29 11.10
CA ASP A 72 1.61 0.70 11.65
C ASP A 72 0.75 1.44 10.61
N LYS A 73 -0.57 1.41 10.83
CA LYS A 73 -1.56 1.96 9.89
C LYS A 73 -1.52 3.50 9.80
N GLU A 74 -1.10 4.21 10.85
CA GLU A 74 -1.08 5.67 10.85
C GLU A 74 0.09 6.21 10.03
N LEU A 75 1.27 5.62 10.18
CA LEU A 75 2.44 5.91 9.36
C LEU A 75 2.14 5.63 7.89
N THR A 76 1.55 4.47 7.60
CA THR A 76 1.15 4.08 6.24
C THR A 76 0.21 5.11 5.63
N LYS A 77 -0.85 5.50 6.35
CA LYS A 77 -1.79 6.53 5.91
C LYS A 77 -1.11 7.88 5.65
N LYS A 78 -0.22 8.32 6.55
CA LYS A 78 0.53 9.58 6.40
C LYS A 78 1.41 9.55 5.14
N GLN A 79 2.12 8.45 4.89
CA GLN A 79 2.98 8.32 3.72
C GLN A 79 2.18 8.26 2.41
N ILE A 80 1.05 7.55 2.39
CA ILE A 80 0.15 7.52 1.22
C ILE A 80 -0.33 8.93 0.87
N ILE A 81 -0.84 9.67 1.86
CA ILE A 81 -1.32 11.04 1.65
C ILE A 81 -0.18 11.95 1.17
N LYS A 82 1.01 11.80 1.74
CA LYS A 82 2.20 12.57 1.36
C LYS A 82 2.59 12.31 -0.11
N GLY A 83 2.68 11.04 -0.50
CA GLY A 83 3.02 10.64 -1.88
C GLY A 83 2.01 11.19 -2.88
N LEU A 84 0.72 10.93 -2.66
CA LEU A 84 -0.35 11.42 -3.54
C LEU A 84 -0.37 12.95 -3.69
N LYS A 85 -0.14 13.69 -2.59
CA LYS A 85 -0.07 15.16 -2.65
C LYS A 85 1.16 15.68 -3.39
N ALA A 86 2.29 14.97 -3.32
CA ALA A 86 3.54 15.41 -3.89
C ALA A 86 3.65 15.12 -5.40
N SER A 87 3.17 13.96 -5.84
CA SER A 87 3.41 13.47 -7.21
C SER A 87 2.13 13.08 -7.96
N GLY A 88 0.96 13.11 -7.31
CA GLY A 88 -0.28 12.58 -7.87
C GLY A 88 -0.32 11.06 -7.94
N LYS A 89 0.66 10.34 -7.38
CA LYS A 89 0.69 8.88 -7.33
C LYS A 89 1.41 8.36 -6.08
N VAL A 90 1.22 7.10 -5.76
CA VAL A 90 1.91 6.43 -4.65
C VAL A 90 2.19 4.98 -5.00
N SER A 91 3.38 4.51 -4.65
CA SER A 91 3.85 3.14 -4.81
C SER A 91 3.82 2.41 -3.47
N LEU A 92 3.26 1.20 -3.48
CA LEU A 92 3.12 0.29 -2.34
C LEU A 92 3.74 -1.07 -2.66
#